data_AF-A6EGH4-F1
#
_entry.id   AF-A6EGH4-F1
#
_cell.length_a   1.000
_cell.length_b   1.000
_cell.length_c   1.000
_cell.angle_alpha   90.00
_cell.angle_beta   90.00
_cell.angle_gamma   90.00
#
_symmetry.space_group_name_H-M   'P 1'
#
loop_
_entity.id
_entity.type
_entity.pdbx_description
1 polymer ?
#
loop_
_entity_poly.entity_id
_entity_poly.type
_entity_poly.pdbx_seq_one_letter_code
_entity_poly.pdbx_strand_id
1 'polypeptide(L)' 'MTEKEFLDYCQGQLSGPLKQEDIITMLTAWGTINYSAGYKKALEDHDIEPTKDNKKE' A
#
# COMPACT_ATOMS: atom_id res chain seq x y z
N MET A 1 8.45 1.49 8.03
CA MET A 1 7.27 2.36 8.16
C MET A 1 6.18 1.54 8.83
N THR A 2 5.56 2.06 9.87
CA THR A 2 4.41 1.49 10.56
C THR A 2 3.13 2.16 10.04
N GLU A 3 1.96 1.58 10.34
CA GLU A 3 0.66 2.15 9.95
C GLU A 3 0.50 3.58 10.45
N LYS A 4 0.86 3.83 11.72
CA LYS A 4 0.80 5.17 12.32
C LYS A 4 1.70 6.17 11.59
N GLU A 5 2.94 5.79 11.29
CA GLU A 5 3.87 6.67 10.55
C GLU A 5 3.36 7.00 9.14
N PHE A 6 2.71 6.04 8.48
CA PHE A 6 2.10 6.26 7.16
C PHE A 6 0.91 7.22 7.25
N LEU A 7 0.04 7.04 8.24
CA LEU A 7 -1.10 7.94 8.45
C LEU A 7 -0.63 9.35 8.80
N ASP A 8 0.34 9.50 9.69
CA ASP A 8 0.92 10.80 10.06
C ASP A 8 1.53 11.49 8.81
N TYR A 9 2.21 10.73 7.94
CA TYR A 9 2.72 11.23 6.67
C TYR A 9 1.61 11.72 5.73
N CYS A 10 0.55 10.94 5.54
CA CYS A 10 -0.58 11.33 4.69
C CYS A 10 -1.31 12.56 5.24
N GLN A 11 -1.50 12.64 6.56
CA GLN A 11 -2.14 13.79 7.20
C GLN A 11 -1.31 15.06 7.04
N GLY A 12 0.02 14.97 7.11
CA GLY A 12 0.92 16.11 6.88
C GLY A 12 0.89 16.68 5.45
N GLN A 13 0.33 15.94 4.48
CA GLN A 13 0.21 16.38 3.09
C GLN A 13 -1.16 16.99 2.75
N LEU A 14 -2.14 16.85 3.64
CA LEU A 14 -3.48 17.36 3.43
C LEU A 14 -3.67 18.70 4.14
N SER A 15 -4.41 19.59 3.50
CA SER A 15 -4.85 20.84 4.09
C SER A 15 -6.36 20.80 4.34
N GLY A 16 -6.79 21.08 5.56
CA GLY A 16 -8.21 21.13 5.94
C GLY A 16 -8.67 19.93 6.77
N PRO A 17 -9.96 19.88 7.12
CA PRO A 17 -10.50 18.82 7.97
C PRO A 17 -10.50 17.47 7.23
N LEU A 18 -9.90 16.46 7.88
CA LEU A 18 -9.94 15.07 7.43
C LEU A 18 -11.36 14.55 7.44
N LYS A 19 -11.81 14.01 6.32
CA LYS A 19 -13.07 13.27 6.25
C LYS A 19 -12.84 11.79 6.51
N GLN A 20 -13.90 11.08 6.84
CA GLN A 20 -13.84 9.65 7.10
C GLN A 20 -13.39 8.88 5.84
N GLU A 21 -13.81 9.34 4.65
CA GLU A 21 -13.43 8.77 3.37
C GLU A 21 -11.92 8.86 3.14
N ASP A 22 -11.28 9.97 3.53
CA ASP A 22 -9.83 10.16 3.40
C ASP A 22 -9.07 9.11 4.23
N ILE A 23 -9.54 8.84 5.45
CA ILE A 23 -8.96 7.83 6.34
C ILE A 23 -9.08 6.43 5.72
N ILE A 24 -10.24 6.10 5.17
CA ILE A 24 -10.48 4.80 4.50
C ILE A 24 -9.54 4.65 3.30
N THR A 25 -9.38 5.70 2.49
CA THR A 25 -8.46 5.70 1.35
C THR A 25 -7.02 5.50 1.80
N MET A 26 -6.57 6.20 2.85
CA MET A 26 -5.22 6.02 3.40
C MET A 26 -4.99 4.59 3.88
N LEU A 27 -5.90 4.02 4.67
CA LEU A 27 -5.77 2.65 5.17
C LEU A 27 -5.77 1.61 4.04
N THR A 28 -6.59 1.83 3.00
CA THR A 28 -6.63 0.97 1.81
C THR A 28 -5.31 1.01 1.05
N ALA A 29 -4.74 2.21 0.87
CA ALA A 29 -3.44 2.39 0.25
C ALA A 29 -2.33 1.70 1.07
N TRP A 30 -2.35 1.87 2.39
CA TRP A 30 -1.42 1.21 3.31
C TRP A 30 -1.46 -0.32 3.20
N GLY A 31 -2.65 -0.91 3.21
CA GLY A 31 -2.82 -2.35 3.04
C GLY A 31 -2.27 -2.86 1.70
N THR A 32 -2.54 -2.13 0.62
CA THR A 32 -2.06 -2.47 -0.73
C THR A 32 -0.54 -2.43 -0.84
N ILE A 33 0.10 -1.42 -0.23
CA ILE A 33 1.57 -1.28 -0.19
C ILE A 33 2.18 -2.48 0.53
N ASN A 34 1.67 -2.83 1.71
CA ASN A 34 2.19 -3.95 2.49
C ASN A 34 1.98 -5.30 1.82
N TYR A 35 0.80 -5.52 1.23
CA TYR A 35 0.54 -6.72 0.46
C TYR A 35 1.55 -6.86 -0.69
N SER A 36 1.74 -5.78 -1.46
CA SER A 36 2.67 -5.78 -2.59
C SER A 36 4.12 -6.00 -2.15
N ALA A 37 4.53 -5.41 -1.03
CA ALA A 37 5.86 -5.61 -0.46
C ALA A 37 6.07 -7.05 0.04
N GLY A 38 5.09 -7.61 0.74
CA GLY A 38 5.13 -8.99 1.22
C GLY A 38 5.12 -10.01 0.07
N TYR A 39 4.32 -9.77 -0.97
CA TYR A 39 4.28 -10.59 -2.16
C TYR A 39 5.63 -10.62 -2.89
N LYS A 40 6.25 -9.45 -3.13
CA LYS A 40 7.58 -9.36 -3.75
C LYS A 40 8.63 -10.10 -2.92
N LYS A 41 8.62 -9.91 -1.61
CA LYS A 41 9.53 -10.61 -0.72
C LYS A 41 9.35 -12.13 -0.78
N ALA A 42 8.12 -12.62 -0.81
CA ALA A 42 7.84 -14.05 -0.94
C ALA A 42 8.33 -14.61 -2.28
N LEU A 43 8.20 -13.84 -3.38
CA LEU A 43 8.77 -14.23 -4.67
C LEU A 43 10.29 -14.33 -4.62
N GLU A 44 10.96 -13.33 -4.01
CA GLU A 44 12.42 -13.33 -3.82
C GLU A 44 12.89 -14.49 -2.94
N ASP A 45 12.22 -14.76 -1.81
CA ASP A 45 12.56 -15.83 -0.87
C ASP A 45 12.41 -17.24 -1.49
N HIS A 46 11.58 -17.38 -2.52
CA HIS A 46 11.31 -18.64 -3.21
C HIS A 46 11.91 -18.73 -4.62
N ASP A 47 12.73 -17.74 -5.04
CA ASP A 47 13.32 -17.63 -6.39
C ASP A 47 12.29 -17.77 -7.53
N ILE A 48 11.08 -17.23 -7.30
CA ILE A 48 9.97 -17.25 -8.24
C ILE A 48 9.99 -15.94 -9.04
N GLU A 49 10.15 -16.03 -10.36
CA GLU A 49 9.96 -14.86 -11.20
C GLU A 49 8.51 -14.37 -11.12
N PRO A 50 8.25 -13.05 -10.98
CA PRO A 50 6.89 -12.53 -10.98
C PRO A 50 6.22 -12.95 -12.29
N THR A 51 5.20 -13.79 -12.18
CA THR A 51 4.34 -14.12 -13.32
C THR A 51 3.80 -12.81 -13.87
N LYS A 52 4.23 -12.45 -15.09
CA LYS A 52 3.58 -11.40 -15.87
C LYS A 52 2.18 -11.89 -16.16
N ASP A 53 1.24 -11.61 -15.26
CA ASP A 53 -0.17 -11.71 -15.57
C ASP A 53 -0.41 -10.77 -16.74
N ASN A 54 -0.42 -11.34 -17.94
CA ASN A 54 -0.93 -10.70 -19.13
C ASN A 54 -2.38 -10.35 -18.80
N LYS A 55 -2.61 -9.11 -18.36
CA LYS A 55 -3.91 -8.46 -18.48
C LYS A 55 -4.21 -8.44 -19.98
N LYS A 56 -4.87 -9.50 -20.47
CA LYS A 56 -5.55 -9.47 -21.76
C LYS A 56 -6.60 -8.37 -21.66
N GLU A 57 -6.54 -7.50 -22.68
CA GLU A 57 -7.42 -6.39 -22.99
C GLU A 57 -8.91 -6.73 -22.88
#